data_AF-B9WJP2-F1
#
_entry.id   AF-B9WJP2-F1
#
_cell.length_a   1.000
_cell.length_b   1.000
_cell.length_c   1.000
_cell.angle_alpha   90.00
_cell.angle_beta   90.00
_cell.angle_gamma   90.00
#
_symmetry.space_group_name_H-M   'P 1'
#
loop_
_entity.id
_entity.type
_entity.pdbx_description
1 polymer ?
#
loop_
_entity_poly.entity_id
_entity_poly.type
_entity_poly.pdbx_seq_one_letter_code
_entity_poly.pdbx_strand_id
1 'polypeptide(L)'
;MAGRNAINKPKIKLHAQSHAKSLGRKRASRRTTATRSSTSRYAAKGTTAPRPTDSKAVALYTGNTPQPTSTMTTQTLSNKRAKKIARNQRYLAANNQKEDETTMEVDSTSEQEKQTKLDQIKKALWSVIENHQKNGYSVVSDPEGTTLGIQSF
;
A
#
# COMPACT_ATOMS: atom_id res chain seq x y z
N MET A 1 3.03 25.90 -51.48
CA MET A 1 3.14 27.06 -52.38
C MET A 1 2.59 28.31 -51.72
N ALA A 2 2.97 29.48 -52.25
CA ALA A 2 2.36 30.75 -51.88
C ALA A 2 0.88 30.79 -52.31
N GLY A 3 0.07 31.63 -51.67
CA GLY A 3 -1.34 31.77 -52.02
C GLY A 3 -1.53 32.60 -53.29
N ARG A 4 -2.64 32.40 -54.01
CA ARG A 4 -2.98 33.13 -55.24
C ARG A 4 -2.96 34.66 -55.07
N ASN A 5 -3.38 35.17 -53.91
CA ASN A 5 -3.46 36.61 -53.64
C ASN A 5 -2.16 37.22 -53.08
N ALA A 6 -1.19 36.38 -52.70
CA ALA A 6 0.05 36.82 -52.06
C ALA A 6 1.20 35.89 -52.46
N ILE A 7 1.59 36.00 -53.73
CA ILE A 7 2.55 35.10 -54.39
C ILE A 7 3.96 35.23 -53.77
N ASN A 8 4.32 36.42 -53.29
CA ASN A 8 5.61 36.68 -52.66
C ASN A 8 5.66 36.25 -51.17
N LYS A 9 4.55 35.74 -50.59
CA LYS A 9 4.50 35.30 -49.19
C LYS A 9 4.41 33.77 -49.07
N PRO A 10 5.39 33.10 -48.45
CA PRO A 10 5.42 31.63 -48.38
C PRO A 10 4.44 31.09 -47.31
N LYS A 11 3.16 30.93 -47.67
CA LYS A 11 2.08 30.48 -46.76
C LYS A 11 2.36 29.13 -46.09
N ILE A 12 2.66 28.09 -46.86
CA ILE A 12 2.84 26.72 -46.31
C ILE A 12 4.03 26.64 -45.34
N LYS A 13 5.18 27.26 -45.69
CA LYS A 13 6.37 27.23 -44.83
C LYS A 13 6.10 27.91 -43.49
N LEU A 14 5.42 29.06 -43.49
CA LEU A 14 5.05 29.78 -42.26
C LEU A 14 4.09 28.96 -41.38
N HIS A 15 3.08 28.32 -41.97
CA HIS A 15 2.17 27.45 -41.21
C HIS A 15 2.88 26.23 -40.66
N ALA A 16 3.74 25.57 -41.44
CA ALA A 16 4.53 24.43 -40.99
C ALA A 16 5.46 24.81 -39.83
N GLN A 17 6.14 25.95 -39.93
CA GLN A 17 7.01 26.47 -38.86
C GLN A 17 6.21 26.79 -37.59
N SER A 18 5.07 27.49 -37.71
CA SER A 18 4.20 27.81 -36.58
C SER A 18 3.68 26.55 -35.90
N HIS A 19 3.23 25.58 -36.69
CA HIS A 19 2.74 24.30 -36.19
C HIS A 19 3.85 23.51 -35.48
N ALA A 20 5.03 23.42 -36.07
CA ALA A 20 6.18 22.76 -35.46
C ALA A 20 6.60 23.43 -34.13
N LYS A 21 6.62 24.76 -34.08
CA LYS A 21 6.93 25.52 -32.86
C LYS A 21 5.89 25.30 -31.76
N SER A 22 4.60 25.30 -32.13
CA SER A 22 3.51 25.01 -31.20
C SER A 22 3.62 23.59 -30.62
N LEU A 23 3.86 22.59 -31.47
CA LEU A 23 4.07 21.21 -31.02
C LEU A 23 5.34 21.06 -30.16
N GLY A 24 6.44 21.73 -30.52
CA GLY A 24 7.67 21.74 -29.74
C GLY A 24 7.45 22.29 -28.32
N ARG A 25 6.75 23.43 -28.21
CA ARG A 25 6.36 24.01 -26.91
C ARG A 25 5.47 23.07 -26.10
N LYS A 26 4.46 22.47 -26.73
CA LYS A 26 3.59 21.48 -26.06
C LYS A 26 4.36 20.25 -25.57
N ARG A 27 5.36 19.79 -26.33
CA ARG A 27 6.22 18.67 -25.92
C ARG A 27 7.11 19.05 -24.74
N ALA A 28 7.71 20.24 -24.77
CA ALA A 28 8.55 20.73 -23.66
C ALA A 28 7.74 21.00 -22.38
N SER A 29 6.51 21.53 -22.50
CA SER A 29 5.66 21.83 -21.35
C SER A 29 4.95 20.60 -20.78
N ARG A 30 4.77 19.55 -21.57
CA ARG A 30 4.28 18.27 -21.07
C ARG A 30 5.36 17.67 -20.18
N ARG A 31 5.17 17.78 -18.87
CA ARG A 31 5.84 16.92 -17.88
C ARG A 31 5.31 15.51 -18.06
N THR A 32 5.81 14.80 -19.07
CA THR A 32 5.52 13.38 -19.22
C THR A 32 6.34 12.63 -18.19
N THR A 33 5.75 11.64 -17.54
CA THR A 33 6.51 10.66 -16.78
C THR A 33 7.62 10.10 -17.67
N ALA A 34 8.87 10.20 -17.20
CA ALA A 34 10.01 9.76 -17.97
C ALA A 34 9.84 8.28 -18.30
N THR A 35 9.86 7.94 -19.58
CA THR A 35 9.89 6.54 -20.03
C THR A 35 11.33 6.04 -20.00
N ARG A 36 11.54 4.72 -19.88
CA ARG A 36 12.90 4.14 -19.98
C ARG A 36 13.64 4.50 -21.26
N SER A 37 12.94 4.80 -22.35
CA SER A 37 13.55 5.24 -23.61
C SER A 37 13.95 6.72 -23.62
N SER A 38 13.35 7.53 -22.75
CA SER A 38 13.69 8.96 -22.59
C SER A 38 14.69 9.22 -21.46
N THR A 39 14.97 8.22 -20.62
CA THR A 39 16.03 8.27 -19.61
C THR A 39 17.13 7.25 -19.90
N SER A 40 18.18 7.23 -19.07
CA SER A 40 19.28 6.27 -19.24
C SER A 40 18.81 4.82 -19.00
N ARG A 41 19.50 3.87 -19.65
CA ARG A 41 19.25 2.43 -19.48
C ARG A 41 19.29 1.97 -18.01
N TYR A 42 20.07 2.67 -17.20
CA TYR A 42 20.37 2.40 -15.79
C TYR A 42 19.58 3.27 -14.80
N ALA A 43 18.54 3.97 -15.25
CA ALA A 43 17.70 4.73 -14.36
C ALA A 43 17.08 3.84 -13.26
N ALA A 44 17.09 4.33 -12.02
CA ALA A 44 16.64 3.59 -10.85
C ALA A 44 15.17 3.17 -10.98
N LYS A 45 14.82 1.98 -10.46
CA LYS A 45 13.45 1.47 -10.45
C LYS A 45 12.55 2.46 -9.71
N GLY A 46 11.42 2.83 -10.31
CA GLY A 46 10.49 3.83 -9.77
C GLY A 46 10.72 5.27 -10.25
N THR A 47 11.81 5.55 -10.97
CA THR A 47 12.01 6.86 -11.63
C THR A 47 11.32 6.95 -12.99
N THR A 48 11.06 5.79 -13.61
CA THR A 48 10.47 5.69 -14.95
C THR A 48 9.09 5.09 -14.95
N ALA A 49 8.29 5.46 -15.94
CA ALA A 49 7.02 4.79 -16.21
C ALA A 49 7.23 3.26 -16.41
N PRO A 50 6.33 2.42 -15.87
CA PRO A 50 6.39 0.97 -16.05
C PRO A 50 6.23 0.60 -17.54
N ARG A 51 6.81 -0.53 -17.97
CA ARG A 51 6.66 -1.00 -19.35
C ARG A 51 5.20 -1.39 -19.61
N PRO A 52 4.74 -1.40 -20.88
CA PRO A 52 3.40 -1.92 -21.21
C PRO A 52 3.19 -3.38 -20.77
N THR A 53 4.27 -4.16 -20.72
CA THR A 53 4.28 -5.56 -20.23
C THR A 53 4.25 -5.66 -18.71
N ASP A 54 4.65 -4.60 -18.00
CA ASP A 54 4.76 -4.63 -16.54
C ASP A 54 3.37 -4.38 -15.93
N SER A 55 3.07 -5.10 -14.86
CA SER A 55 1.80 -4.94 -14.16
C SER A 55 1.73 -3.61 -13.40
N LYS A 56 0.89 -2.68 -13.86
CA LYS A 56 0.59 -1.42 -13.16
C LYS A 56 0.17 -1.64 -11.70
N ALA A 57 -0.64 -2.67 -11.44
CA ALA A 57 -1.08 -3.01 -10.09
C ALA A 57 0.08 -3.40 -9.16
N VAL A 58 1.08 -4.10 -9.67
CA VAL A 58 2.26 -4.46 -8.85
C VAL A 58 3.08 -3.20 -8.56
N ALA A 59 3.28 -2.34 -9.56
CA ALA A 59 4.00 -1.09 -9.38
C ALA A 59 3.31 -0.17 -8.34
N LEU A 60 1.98 -0.06 -8.37
CA LEU A 60 1.21 0.68 -7.36
C LEU A 60 1.31 0.06 -5.97
N TYR A 61 1.37 -1.28 -5.88
CA TYR A 61 1.50 -1.98 -4.61
C TYR A 61 2.87 -1.81 -3.97
N THR A 62 3.94 -1.89 -4.76
CA THR A 62 5.31 -1.78 -4.25
C THR A 62 5.82 -0.34 -4.14
N GLY A 63 5.06 0.64 -4.65
CA GLY A 63 5.47 2.05 -4.68
C GLY A 63 6.56 2.37 -5.70
N ASN A 64 6.93 1.44 -6.59
CA ASN A 64 7.91 1.66 -7.66
C ASN A 64 7.30 2.39 -8.87
N THR A 65 6.38 3.31 -8.64
CA THR A 65 5.83 4.19 -9.68
C THR A 65 6.48 5.56 -9.60
N PRO A 66 6.77 6.20 -10.75
CA PRO A 66 7.22 7.59 -10.74
C PRO A 66 6.16 8.47 -10.06
N GLN A 67 6.62 9.47 -9.32
CA GLN A 67 5.74 10.44 -8.67
C GLN A 67 4.71 10.98 -9.67
N PRO A 68 3.41 10.94 -9.36
CA PRO A 68 2.39 11.47 -10.24
C PRO A 68 2.64 12.93 -10.55
N THR A 69 2.56 13.28 -11.83
CA THR A 69 2.75 14.64 -12.33
C THR A 69 1.54 15.54 -12.06
N SER A 70 0.43 14.95 -11.63
CA SER A 70 -0.86 15.59 -11.35
C SER A 70 -1.35 15.15 -9.98
N THR A 71 -2.07 16.04 -9.28
CA THR A 71 -2.70 15.74 -7.99
C THR A 71 -3.77 14.66 -8.08
N MET A 72 -4.39 14.48 -9.26
CA MET A 72 -5.43 13.48 -9.49
C MET A 72 -4.93 12.39 -10.45
N THR A 73 -5.14 11.12 -10.08
CA THR A 73 -4.82 9.97 -10.93
C THR A 73 -6.04 9.08 -11.12
N THR A 74 -6.13 8.41 -12.28
CA THR A 74 -7.16 7.39 -12.56
C THR A 74 -6.67 5.97 -12.27
N GLN A 75 -5.41 5.82 -11.87
CA GLN A 75 -4.79 4.52 -11.61
C GLN A 75 -5.02 4.15 -10.15
N THR A 76 -5.74 3.05 -9.93
CA THR A 76 -6.08 2.58 -8.58
C THR A 76 -5.65 1.13 -8.38
N LEU A 77 -5.43 0.77 -7.12
CA LEU A 77 -5.18 -0.60 -6.70
C LEU A 77 -6.41 -1.11 -5.95
N SER A 78 -7.14 -2.05 -6.55
CA SER A 78 -8.28 -2.68 -5.87
C SER A 78 -7.80 -3.48 -4.65
N ASN A 79 -8.49 -3.34 -3.52
CA ASN A 79 -8.22 -4.12 -2.30
C ASN A 79 -8.19 -5.64 -2.56
N LYS A 80 -9.04 -6.14 -3.47
CA LYS A 80 -9.02 -7.55 -3.88
C LYS A 80 -7.67 -7.94 -4.49
N ARG A 81 -7.12 -7.09 -5.36
CA ARG A 81 -5.82 -7.32 -5.99
C ARG A 81 -4.69 -7.15 -4.98
N ALA A 82 -4.78 -6.19 -4.07
CA ALA A 82 -3.83 -5.98 -2.98
C ALA A 82 -3.64 -7.24 -2.13
N LYS A 83 -4.75 -7.83 -1.66
CA LYS A 83 -4.74 -9.06 -0.87
C LYS A 83 -4.16 -10.24 -1.64
N LYS A 84 -4.48 -10.38 -2.94
CA LYS A 84 -3.91 -11.44 -3.80
C LYS A 84 -2.40 -11.28 -3.97
N ILE A 85 -1.91 -10.06 -4.16
CA ILE A 85 -0.47 -9.80 -4.28
C ILE A 85 0.22 -10.15 -2.95
N ALA A 86 -0.30 -9.67 -1.81
CA ALA A 86 0.25 -9.97 -0.49
C ALA A 86 0.28 -11.49 -0.20
N ARG A 87 -0.81 -12.20 -0.51
CA ARG A 87 -0.87 -13.67 -0.35
C ARG A 87 0.17 -14.38 -1.22
N ASN A 88 0.30 -13.99 -2.48
CA ASN A 88 1.29 -14.59 -3.38
C ASN A 88 2.73 -14.27 -2.95
N GLN A 89 2.98 -13.09 -2.37
CA GLN A 89 4.29 -12.76 -1.78
C GLN A 89 4.62 -13.67 -0.59
N ARG A 90 3.64 -13.97 0.27
CA ARG A 90 3.82 -14.95 1.36
C ARG A 90 4.19 -16.33 0.81
N TYR A 91 3.53 -16.80 -0.24
CA TYR A 91 3.87 -18.08 -0.88
C TYR A 91 5.27 -18.08 -1.49
N LEU A 92 5.70 -16.99 -2.14
CA LEU A 92 7.05 -16.88 -2.68
C LEU A 92 8.10 -16.88 -1.57
N ALA A 93 7.86 -16.15 -0.48
CA ALA A 93 8.77 -16.15 0.68
C ALA A 93 8.87 -17.54 1.32
N ALA A 94 7.74 -18.23 1.52
CA ALA A 94 7.73 -19.58 2.05
C ALA A 94 8.45 -20.57 1.12
N ASN A 95 8.30 -20.44 -0.21
CA ASN A 95 9.02 -21.29 -1.15
C ASN A 95 10.53 -21.02 -1.14
N ASN A 96 10.95 -19.75 -1.08
CA ASN A 96 12.37 -19.41 -1.00
C ASN A 96 13.01 -19.93 0.30
N GLN A 97 12.28 -19.90 1.43
CA GLN A 97 12.75 -20.47 2.69
C GLN A 97 12.79 -22.01 2.68
N LYS A 98 11.88 -22.66 1.95
CA LYS A 98 11.87 -24.12 1.78
C LYS A 98 13.03 -24.65 0.93
N GLU A 99 13.65 -23.82 0.09
CA GLU A 99 14.90 -24.22 -0.58
C GLU A 99 16.07 -24.28 0.42
N ASP A 100 16.01 -23.53 1.51
CA ASP A 100 17.04 -23.50 2.56
C ASP A 100 16.75 -24.47 3.72
N GLU A 101 15.49 -24.74 4.07
CA GLU A 101 15.11 -25.70 5.11
C GLU A 101 13.99 -26.66 4.68
N THR A 102 14.32 -27.96 4.69
CA THR A 102 13.44 -29.09 4.31
C THR A 102 12.39 -29.42 5.39
N THR A 103 11.65 -28.44 5.91
CA THR A 103 10.54 -28.69 6.85
C THR A 103 9.34 -27.81 6.49
N MET A 104 8.21 -28.45 6.18
CA MET A 104 6.97 -27.77 5.80
C MET A 104 6.19 -27.33 7.03
N GLU A 105 6.42 -26.11 7.51
CA GLU A 105 5.50 -25.44 8.44
C GLU A 105 4.68 -24.40 7.66
N VAL A 106 3.62 -24.85 6.99
CA VAL A 106 2.68 -24.01 6.24
C VAL A 106 1.37 -23.91 7.02
N ASP A 107 1.41 -23.18 8.14
CA ASP A 107 0.29 -22.42 8.71
C ASP A 107 0.65 -21.91 10.12
N SER A 108 1.75 -21.16 10.24
CA SER A 108 1.88 -20.20 11.33
C SER A 108 1.40 -18.84 10.82
N THR A 109 0.09 -18.73 10.62
CA THR A 109 -0.58 -17.43 10.60
C THR A 109 -0.40 -16.82 11.99
N SER A 110 0.77 -16.22 12.25
CA SER A 110 0.93 -15.20 13.28
C SER A 110 0.27 -13.90 12.79
N GLU A 111 -0.96 -13.99 12.31
CA GLU A 111 -1.89 -12.90 12.54
C GLU A 111 -2.19 -13.03 14.02
N GLN A 112 -1.34 -12.40 14.84
CA GLN A 112 -1.79 -11.90 16.12
C GLN A 112 -3.02 -11.07 15.76
N GLU A 113 -4.18 -11.71 15.83
CA GLU A 113 -5.47 -11.07 15.73
C GLU A 113 -5.33 -9.86 16.62
N LYS A 114 -5.34 -8.66 16.03
CA LYS A 114 -5.25 -7.42 16.77
C LYS A 114 -6.47 -7.43 17.66
N GLN A 115 -6.32 -7.96 18.87
CA GLN A 115 -7.41 -8.15 19.80
C GLN A 115 -8.03 -6.79 19.94
N THR A 116 -9.32 -6.71 19.59
CA THR A 116 -10.01 -5.45 19.71
C THR A 116 -9.97 -5.05 21.19
N LYS A 117 -10.03 -3.75 21.50
CA LYS A 117 -10.06 -3.30 22.90
C LYS A 117 -11.16 -4.03 23.69
N LEU A 118 -12.25 -4.35 23.01
CA LEU A 118 -13.36 -5.13 23.52
C LEU A 118 -12.95 -6.57 23.86
N ASP A 119 -12.21 -7.26 22.98
CA ASP A 119 -11.71 -8.61 23.25
C ASP A 119 -10.72 -8.65 24.41
N GLN A 120 -9.89 -7.62 24.57
CA GLN A 120 -9.00 -7.49 25.72
C GLN A 120 -9.79 -7.33 27.02
N ILE A 121 -10.82 -6.48 27.02
CA ILE A 121 -11.71 -6.29 28.18
C ILE A 121 -12.47 -7.59 28.51
N LYS A 122 -13.00 -8.29 27.50
CA LYS A 122 -13.65 -9.60 27.69
C LYS A 122 -12.69 -10.62 28.29
N LYS A 123 -11.47 -10.74 27.75
CA LYS A 123 -10.45 -11.66 28.27
C LYS A 123 -10.08 -11.32 29.72
N ALA A 124 -9.91 -10.04 30.04
CA ALA A 124 -9.66 -9.60 31.41
C ALA A 124 -10.83 -9.95 32.34
N LEU A 125 -12.07 -9.66 31.95
CA LEU A 125 -13.25 -9.96 32.74
C LEU A 125 -13.40 -11.47 32.97
N TRP A 126 -13.24 -12.28 31.92
CA TRP A 126 -13.26 -13.75 32.03
C TRP A 126 -12.15 -14.26 32.94
N SER A 127 -10.95 -13.69 32.87
CA SER A 127 -9.86 -14.07 33.79
C SER A 127 -10.18 -13.75 35.26
N VAL A 128 -10.88 -12.64 35.54
CA VAL A 128 -11.31 -12.27 36.89
C VAL A 128 -12.39 -13.21 37.39
N ILE A 129 -13.38 -13.55 36.56
CA ILE A 129 -14.45 -14.50 36.91
C ILE A 129 -13.87 -15.88 37.18
N GLU A 130 -12.98 -16.37 36.31
CA GLU A 130 -12.33 -17.68 36.49
C GLU A 130 -11.47 -17.72 37.76
N ASN A 131 -10.73 -16.64 38.07
CA ASN A 131 -9.97 -16.52 39.31
C ASN A 131 -10.90 -16.45 40.54
N HIS A 132 -12.03 -15.75 40.45
CA HIS A 132 -13.02 -15.67 41.53
C HIS A 132 -13.68 -17.04 41.79
N GLN A 133 -13.98 -17.81 40.75
CA GLN A 133 -14.55 -19.15 40.88
C GLN A 133 -13.54 -20.16 41.46
N LYS A 134 -12.25 -20.03 41.14
CA LYS A 134 -11.20 -20.95 41.60
C LYS A 134 -10.70 -20.66 43.02
N ASN A 135 -10.64 -19.39 43.42
CA ASN A 135 -10.02 -19.00 44.69
C ASN A 135 -11.01 -18.63 45.80
N GLY A 136 -12.31 -18.50 45.50
CA GLY A 136 -13.28 -17.94 46.46
C GLY A 136 -12.84 -16.56 46.96
N TYR A 137 -13.59 -15.95 47.89
CA TYR A 137 -13.09 -14.75 48.56
C TYR A 137 -11.82 -15.12 49.33
N SER A 138 -10.65 -14.62 48.92
CA SER A 138 -9.52 -14.60 49.83
C SER A 138 -9.84 -13.54 50.89
N VAL A 139 -10.44 -13.99 51.99
CA VAL A 139 -10.40 -13.23 53.23
C VAL A 139 -8.93 -13.20 53.62
N VAL A 140 -8.23 -12.14 53.22
CA VAL A 140 -6.96 -11.79 53.83
C VAL A 140 -7.32 -11.44 55.26
N SER A 141 -7.20 -12.43 56.14
CA SER A 141 -7.29 -12.22 57.58
C SER A 141 -6.03 -11.46 58.00
N ASP A 142 -6.02 -10.16 57.76
CA ASP A 142 -5.10 -9.30 58.48
C ASP A 142 -5.42 -9.43 59.98
N PRO A 143 -4.42 -9.64 60.84
CA PRO A 143 -4.62 -9.87 62.28
C PRO A 143 -5.15 -8.63 63.03
N GLU A 144 -5.47 -7.54 62.34
CA GLU A 144 -5.98 -6.30 62.93
C GLU A 144 -7.43 -6.04 62.45
N GLY A 145 -8.35 -6.75 63.08
CA GLY A 145 -9.78 -6.45 63.28
C GLY A 145 -10.53 -5.62 62.23
N THR A 146 -11.42 -6.28 61.48
CA THR A 146 -12.66 -5.63 61.01
C THR A 146 -13.81 -6.64 61.10
N THR A 147 -14.60 -6.53 62.16
CA THR A 147 -15.86 -7.26 62.37
C THR A 147 -16.91 -6.77 61.38
N LEU A 148 -17.29 -7.61 60.42
CA LEU A 148 -18.53 -7.45 59.65
C LEU A 148 -19.71 -7.74 60.58
N GLY A 149 -20.47 -6.70 60.93
CA GLY A 149 -21.64 -6.79 61.80
C GLY A 149 -22.70 -7.71 61.23
N ILE A 150 -23.07 -8.72 62.02
CA ILE A 150 -24.23 -9.57 61.80
C ILE A 150 -25.48 -8.73 62.11
N GLN A 151 -26.37 -8.56 61.13
CA GLN A 151 -27.69 -8.02 61.39
C GLN A 151 -28.55 -9.11 62.03
N SER A 152 -28.84 -8.95 63.32
CA SER A 152 -29.73 -9.81 64.09
C SER A 152 -31.19 -9.48 63.79
N PHE A 153 -31.98 -10.52 63.49
CA PHE A 153 -33.44 -10.66 63.38
C PHE A 153 -34.25 -9.51 62.74
#